data_AF-A0A7G8GNF5-F1
#
_entry.id   AF-A0A7G8GNF5-F1
#
_cell.length_a   1.000
_cell.length_b   1.000
_cell.length_c   1.000
_cell.angle_alpha   90.00
_cell.angle_beta   90.00
_cell.angle_gamma   90.00
#
_symmetry.space_group_name_H-M   'P 1'
#
loop_
_entity.id
_entity.type
_entity.pdbx_description
1 polymer ?
#
loop_
_entity_poly.entity_id
_entity_poly.type
_entity_poly.pdbx_seq_one_letter_code
_entity_poly.pdbx_strand_id
1 'polypeptide(L)'
;MTLRSLAPRRHLLLRLWVVATAGVVMAIAAGAYWWEGQLPGKLRQASRVGDLNACLRYSEQLAALRWLGKGAPEEQALCRREQAQRLWDRGERHAALALQQQLVQSGHGDASLDRKTLNRWRDDLREQALELFRDGELESAIALLAPLDQGRPAGSGRLGEQLQEVWNRNRLENDRLEQLMADQRWWEALDSLNRLDHPWWQDQASGSRRTIESAINALRSTQEHQQHGASNPDVIAGAELDEAVRDRLVSGMDPWEAFQESCSNLGGAVEEDGPESFCLRRPAEGP
;
A
#
# COMPACT_ATOMS: atom_id res chain seq x y z
N MET A 1 -65.51 -54.62 53.32
CA MET A 1 -64.53 -54.19 52.30
C MET A 1 -65.24 -53.40 51.22
N THR A 2 -65.21 -52.08 51.28
CA THR A 2 -65.82 -51.20 50.26
C THR A 2 -64.72 -50.53 49.46
N LEU A 3 -64.37 -51.13 48.32
CA LEU A 3 -63.48 -50.55 47.33
C LEU A 3 -64.20 -49.40 46.61
N ARG A 4 -63.90 -48.15 47.03
CA ARG A 4 -64.28 -46.94 46.31
C ARG A 4 -63.44 -46.84 45.03
N SER A 5 -64.08 -47.03 43.89
CA SER A 5 -63.54 -46.79 42.55
C SER A 5 -63.28 -45.29 42.32
N LEU A 6 -62.01 -44.88 42.46
CA LEU A 6 -61.51 -43.51 42.24
C LEU A 6 -61.03 -43.24 40.80
N ALA A 7 -61.31 -44.13 39.85
CA ALA A 7 -60.80 -44.06 38.47
C ALA A 7 -61.38 -42.95 37.56
N PRO A 8 -62.67 -42.55 37.61
CA PRO A 8 -63.24 -41.69 36.56
C PRO A 8 -62.84 -40.20 36.71
N ARG A 9 -62.55 -39.74 37.93
CA ARG A 9 -62.19 -38.32 38.19
C ARG A 9 -60.79 -37.96 37.72
N ARG A 10 -59.81 -38.87 37.86
CA ARG A 10 -58.43 -38.65 37.37
C ARG A 10 -58.40 -38.51 35.84
N HIS A 11 -59.20 -39.31 35.13
CA HIS A 11 -59.24 -39.28 33.66
C HIS A 11 -59.88 -38.00 33.10
N LEU A 12 -60.89 -37.45 33.79
CA LEU A 12 -61.51 -36.16 33.48
C LEU A 12 -60.57 -34.98 33.73
N LEU A 13 -59.86 -34.98 34.87
CA LEU A 13 -58.87 -33.95 35.19
C LEU A 13 -57.70 -33.94 34.19
N LEU A 14 -57.23 -35.13 33.77
CA LEU A 14 -56.17 -35.25 32.75
C LEU A 14 -56.63 -34.72 31.39
N ARG A 15 -57.88 -35.03 30.97
CA ARG A 15 -58.47 -34.50 29.73
C ARG A 15 -58.63 -32.98 29.78
N LEU A 16 -59.11 -32.43 30.90
CA LEU A 16 -59.23 -30.98 31.08
C LEU A 16 -57.87 -30.29 31.05
N TRP A 17 -56.84 -30.88 31.66
CA TRP A 17 -55.49 -30.35 31.63
C TRP A 17 -54.89 -30.35 30.21
N VAL A 18 -55.07 -31.44 29.47
CA VAL A 18 -54.64 -31.54 28.06
C VAL A 18 -55.38 -30.55 27.16
N VAL A 19 -56.70 -30.38 27.34
CA VAL A 19 -57.47 -29.39 26.56
C VAL A 19 -57.04 -27.96 26.91
N ALA A 20 -56.80 -27.68 28.19
CA ALA A 20 -56.34 -26.37 28.64
C ALA A 20 -54.94 -26.04 28.09
N THR A 21 -53.99 -26.97 28.16
CA THR A 21 -52.64 -26.74 27.61
C THR A 21 -52.63 -26.65 26.10
N ALA A 22 -53.39 -27.51 25.40
CA ALA A 22 -53.54 -27.41 23.95
C ALA A 22 -54.20 -26.09 23.53
N GLY A 23 -55.21 -25.63 24.27
CA GLY A 23 -55.85 -24.34 24.06
C GLY A 23 -54.90 -23.16 24.24
N VAL A 24 -54.07 -23.17 25.28
CA VAL A 24 -53.04 -22.15 25.52
C VAL A 24 -52.00 -22.15 24.39
N VAL A 25 -51.50 -23.33 23.99
CA VAL A 25 -50.52 -23.42 22.90
C VAL A 25 -51.11 -22.90 21.59
N MET A 26 -52.36 -23.25 21.26
CA MET A 26 -53.04 -22.71 20.08
C MET A 26 -53.25 -21.20 20.16
N ALA A 27 -53.62 -20.65 21.32
CA ALA A 27 -53.78 -19.20 21.49
C ALA A 27 -52.46 -18.44 21.27
N ILE A 28 -51.35 -18.98 21.79
CA ILE A 28 -50.01 -18.42 21.58
C ILE A 28 -49.64 -18.49 20.10
N ALA A 29 -49.85 -19.63 19.44
CA ALA A 29 -49.55 -19.80 18.02
C ALA A 29 -50.36 -18.84 17.13
N ALA A 30 -51.66 -18.68 17.41
CA ALA A 30 -52.53 -17.77 16.69
C ALA A 30 -52.13 -16.29 16.90
N GLY A 31 -51.75 -15.92 18.14
CA GLY A 31 -51.26 -14.58 18.46
C GLY A 31 -49.95 -14.26 17.74
N ALA A 32 -49.00 -15.20 17.72
CA ALA A 32 -47.75 -15.07 16.99
C ALA A 32 -47.97 -14.91 15.48
N TYR A 33 -48.83 -15.75 14.89
CA TYR A 33 -49.17 -15.68 13.47
C TYR A 33 -49.82 -14.35 13.08
N TRP A 34 -50.73 -13.83 13.90
CA TRP A 34 -51.37 -12.54 13.66
C TRP A 34 -50.38 -11.37 13.74
N TRP A 35 -49.47 -11.39 14.72
CA TRP A 35 -48.44 -10.37 14.86
C TRP A 35 -47.45 -10.38 13.69
N GLU A 36 -47.01 -11.58 13.25
CA GLU A 36 -46.12 -11.76 12.10
C GLU A 36 -46.71 -11.18 10.81
N GLY A 37 -48.03 -11.37 10.60
CA GLY A 37 -48.74 -10.85 9.42
C GLY A 37 -48.65 -9.32 9.25
N GLN A 38 -48.36 -8.57 10.31
CA GLN A 38 -48.24 -7.10 10.26
C GLN A 38 -46.85 -6.61 9.86
N LEU A 39 -45.79 -7.41 10.06
CA LEU A 39 -44.40 -6.99 9.83
C LEU A 39 -44.11 -6.59 8.38
N PRO A 40 -44.56 -7.34 7.34
CA PRO A 40 -44.33 -6.95 5.96
C PRO A 40 -44.96 -5.60 5.59
N GLY A 41 -46.12 -5.27 6.18
CA GLY A 41 -46.78 -3.99 5.99
C GLY A 41 -45.99 -2.84 6.60
N LYS A 42 -45.53 -3.02 7.85
CA LYS A 42 -44.66 -2.04 8.55
C LYS A 42 -43.34 -1.82 7.83
N LEU A 43 -42.75 -2.89 7.30
CA LEU A 43 -41.51 -2.81 6.52
C LEU A 43 -41.72 -2.04 5.20
N ARG A 44 -42.77 -2.35 4.44
CA ARG A 44 -43.13 -1.60 3.22
C ARG A 44 -43.41 -0.13 3.52
N GLN A 45 -44.07 0.17 4.62
CA GLN A 45 -44.33 1.54 5.05
C GLN A 45 -43.03 2.27 5.43
N ALA A 46 -42.17 1.65 6.23
CA ALA A 46 -40.88 2.22 6.62
C ALA A 46 -39.98 2.48 5.40
N SER A 47 -39.92 1.54 4.45
CA SER A 47 -39.23 1.72 3.17
C SER A 47 -39.81 2.90 2.38
N ARG A 48 -41.14 2.99 2.22
CA ARG A 48 -41.79 4.09 1.47
C ARG A 48 -41.58 5.46 2.10
N VAL A 49 -41.53 5.55 3.43
CA VAL A 49 -41.33 6.80 4.16
C VAL A 49 -39.82 7.13 4.33
N GLY A 50 -38.93 6.23 3.90
CA GLY A 50 -37.48 6.42 4.00
C GLY A 50 -36.91 6.29 5.41
N ASP A 51 -37.68 5.71 6.34
CA ASP A 51 -37.23 5.36 7.70
C ASP A 51 -36.42 4.06 7.63
N LEU A 52 -35.14 4.20 7.27
CA LEU A 52 -34.22 3.08 7.09
C LEU A 52 -33.94 2.33 8.40
N ASN A 53 -33.93 3.02 9.54
CA ASN A 53 -33.73 2.37 10.83
C ASN A 53 -34.91 1.45 11.17
N ALA A 54 -36.13 1.94 11.01
CA ALA A 54 -37.32 1.10 11.18
C ALA A 54 -37.36 -0.01 10.12
N CYS A 55 -37.01 0.29 8.87
CA CYS A 55 -37.00 -0.70 7.81
C CYS A 55 -36.03 -1.85 8.12
N LEU A 56 -34.78 -1.54 8.50
CA LEU A 56 -33.80 -2.54 8.90
C LEU A 56 -34.27 -3.38 10.08
N ARG A 57 -34.77 -2.72 11.14
CA ARG A 57 -35.29 -3.41 12.33
C ARG A 57 -36.43 -4.39 11.98
N TYR A 58 -37.42 -3.95 11.20
CA TYR A 58 -38.50 -4.85 10.77
C TYR A 58 -37.99 -5.98 9.87
N SER A 59 -36.96 -5.70 9.07
CA SER A 59 -36.37 -6.70 8.18
C SER A 59 -35.62 -7.78 8.95
N GLU A 60 -34.92 -7.42 10.02
CA GLU A 60 -34.21 -8.36 10.90
C GLU A 60 -35.20 -9.21 11.70
N GLN A 61 -36.29 -8.61 12.18
CA GLN A 61 -37.39 -9.34 12.83
C GLN A 61 -38.00 -10.37 11.87
N LEU A 62 -38.25 -10.01 10.61
CA LEU A 62 -38.71 -10.93 9.58
C LEU A 62 -37.69 -12.04 9.28
N ALA A 63 -36.40 -11.70 9.19
CA ALA A 63 -35.34 -12.68 8.96
C ALA A 63 -35.20 -13.70 10.11
N ALA A 64 -35.42 -13.28 11.36
CA ALA A 64 -35.42 -14.19 12.51
C ALA A 64 -36.59 -15.18 12.49
N LEU A 65 -37.71 -14.82 11.85
CA LEU A 65 -38.91 -15.65 11.72
C LEU A 65 -38.88 -16.59 10.51
N ARG A 66 -37.77 -16.64 9.76
CA ARG A 66 -37.62 -17.37 8.49
C ARG A 66 -37.92 -18.88 8.57
N TRP A 67 -37.85 -19.50 9.74
CA TRP A 67 -38.21 -20.91 9.95
C TRP A 67 -39.70 -21.21 9.66
N LEU A 68 -40.56 -20.19 9.57
CA LEU A 68 -42.01 -20.28 9.30
C LEU A 68 -42.40 -20.18 7.82
N GLY A 69 -41.43 -20.18 6.90
CA GLY A 69 -41.66 -20.59 5.50
C GLY A 69 -41.99 -19.50 4.48
N LYS A 70 -42.03 -18.21 4.86
CA LYS A 70 -42.05 -17.11 3.87
C LYS A 70 -40.66 -16.47 3.80
N GLY A 71 -40.04 -16.52 2.62
CA GLY A 71 -38.73 -15.91 2.37
C GLY A 71 -38.71 -14.42 2.72
N ALA A 72 -37.52 -13.88 2.97
CA ALA A 72 -37.39 -12.48 3.33
C ALA A 72 -37.84 -11.55 2.18
N PRO A 73 -38.53 -10.43 2.46
CA PRO A 73 -39.08 -9.54 1.44
C PRO A 73 -37.98 -8.86 0.60
N GLU A 74 -38.22 -8.60 -0.68
CA GLU A 74 -37.29 -7.85 -1.56
C GLU A 74 -36.94 -6.47 -1.00
N GLU A 75 -37.87 -5.86 -0.28
CA GLU A 75 -37.71 -4.56 0.36
C GLU A 75 -36.62 -4.56 1.45
N GLN A 76 -36.25 -5.73 2.01
CA GLN A 76 -35.10 -5.84 2.91
C GLN A 76 -33.78 -5.51 2.20
N ALA A 77 -33.60 -6.00 0.97
CA ALA A 77 -32.41 -5.74 0.18
C ALA A 77 -32.29 -4.25 -0.18
N LEU A 78 -33.43 -3.62 -0.53
CA LEU A 78 -33.51 -2.20 -0.81
C LEU A 78 -33.10 -1.35 0.41
N CYS A 79 -33.67 -1.62 1.59
CA CYS A 79 -33.35 -0.86 2.79
C CYS A 79 -31.90 -1.01 3.24
N ARG A 80 -31.32 -2.22 3.13
CA ARG A 80 -29.89 -2.43 3.40
C ARG A 80 -29.01 -1.65 2.44
N ARG A 81 -29.33 -1.67 1.15
CA ARG A 81 -28.56 -0.94 0.13
C ARG A 81 -28.59 0.56 0.36
N GLU A 82 -29.77 1.13 0.60
CA GLU A 82 -29.91 2.56 0.87
C GLU A 82 -29.18 2.98 2.15
N GLN A 83 -29.26 2.19 3.21
CA GLN A 83 -28.54 2.51 4.45
C GLN A 83 -27.04 2.37 4.26
N ALA A 84 -26.56 1.35 3.54
CA ALA A 84 -25.14 1.17 3.26
C ALA A 84 -24.60 2.35 2.48
N GLN A 85 -25.35 2.82 1.48
CA GLN A 85 -25.00 4.02 0.72
C GLN A 85 -24.96 5.28 1.59
N ARG A 86 -25.96 5.51 2.46
CA ARG A 86 -25.93 6.67 3.37
C ARG A 86 -24.76 6.65 4.34
N LEU A 87 -24.41 5.48 4.86
CA LEU A 87 -23.23 5.30 5.72
C LEU A 87 -21.95 5.59 4.93
N TRP A 88 -21.88 5.11 3.68
CA TRP A 88 -20.75 5.37 2.78
C TRP A 88 -20.58 6.87 2.52
N ASP A 89 -21.66 7.57 2.18
CA ASP A 89 -21.65 9.00 1.86
C ASP A 89 -21.28 9.87 3.08
N ARG A 90 -21.55 9.39 4.30
CA ARG A 90 -21.16 10.04 5.56
C ARG A 90 -19.74 9.74 6.01
N GLY A 91 -19.01 8.90 5.29
CA GLY A 91 -17.67 8.45 5.68
C GLY A 91 -17.67 7.36 6.76
N GLU A 92 -18.81 6.80 7.14
CA GLU A 92 -18.92 5.66 8.06
C GLU A 92 -18.56 4.34 7.33
N ARG A 93 -17.34 4.28 6.77
CA ARG A 93 -16.86 3.24 5.84
C ARG A 93 -17.01 1.83 6.37
N HIS A 94 -16.70 1.63 7.64
CA HIS A 94 -16.78 0.31 8.29
C HIS A 94 -18.22 -0.21 8.33
N ALA A 95 -19.15 0.59 8.83
CA ALA A 95 -20.55 0.22 8.92
C ALA A 95 -21.16 -0.01 7.53
N ALA A 96 -20.80 0.84 6.55
CA ALA A 96 -21.23 0.70 5.17
C ALA A 96 -20.79 -0.63 4.54
N LEU A 97 -19.49 -0.95 4.66
CA LEU A 97 -18.93 -2.19 4.12
C LEU A 97 -19.52 -3.43 4.80
N ALA A 98 -19.70 -3.39 6.13
CA ALA A 98 -20.31 -4.49 6.87
C ALA A 98 -21.74 -4.77 6.39
N LEU A 99 -22.55 -3.72 6.21
CA LEU A 99 -23.92 -3.86 5.73
C LEU A 99 -23.99 -4.36 4.28
N GLN A 100 -23.11 -3.85 3.41
CA GLN A 100 -23.02 -4.31 2.02
C GLN A 100 -22.56 -5.76 1.92
N GLN A 101 -21.63 -6.19 2.79
CA GLN A 101 -21.18 -7.58 2.86
C GLN A 101 -22.30 -8.51 3.34
N GLN A 102 -23.10 -8.10 4.33
CA GLN A 102 -24.29 -8.84 4.75
C GLN A 102 -25.30 -8.97 3.61
N LEU A 103 -25.51 -7.91 2.82
CA LEU A 103 -26.41 -7.94 1.67
C LEU A 103 -25.97 -9.01 0.66
N VAL A 104 -24.68 -9.01 0.27
CA VAL A 104 -24.10 -10.02 -0.64
C VAL A 104 -24.23 -11.44 -0.09
N GLN A 105 -24.04 -11.64 1.22
CA GLN A 105 -24.14 -12.97 1.86
C GLN A 105 -25.58 -13.46 2.01
N SER A 106 -26.54 -12.54 2.15
CA SER A 106 -27.93 -12.89 2.38
C SER A 106 -28.60 -13.57 1.18
N GLY A 107 -28.03 -13.41 -0.03
CA GLY A 107 -28.59 -13.94 -1.27
C GLY A 107 -29.89 -13.25 -1.72
N HIS A 108 -30.31 -12.19 -1.03
CA HIS A 108 -31.48 -11.38 -1.38
C HIS A 108 -31.03 -10.14 -2.17
N GLY A 109 -31.81 -9.75 -3.19
CA GLY A 109 -31.47 -8.64 -4.08
C GLY A 109 -30.66 -9.05 -5.31
N ASP A 110 -29.94 -8.10 -5.89
CA ASP A 110 -29.09 -8.34 -7.07
C ASP A 110 -27.66 -8.63 -6.60
N ALA A 111 -27.35 -9.91 -6.42
CA ALA A 111 -26.05 -10.36 -5.94
C ALA A 111 -24.88 -9.88 -6.81
N SER A 112 -25.09 -9.67 -8.11
CA SER A 112 -24.06 -9.17 -9.03
C SER A 112 -23.79 -7.69 -8.79
N LEU A 113 -24.84 -6.87 -8.75
CA LEU A 113 -24.76 -5.45 -8.44
C LEU A 113 -24.17 -5.21 -7.04
N ASP A 114 -24.64 -5.96 -6.05
CA ASP A 114 -24.24 -5.77 -4.66
C ASP A 114 -22.78 -6.18 -4.44
N ARG A 115 -22.31 -7.24 -5.12
CA ARG A 115 -20.90 -7.63 -5.13
C ARG A 115 -20.03 -6.62 -5.87
N LYS A 116 -20.49 -6.11 -7.01
CA LYS A 116 -19.79 -5.06 -7.76
C LYS A 116 -19.61 -3.81 -6.90
N THR A 117 -20.64 -3.42 -6.16
CA THR A 117 -20.60 -2.27 -5.26
C THR A 117 -19.65 -2.47 -4.10
N LEU A 118 -19.71 -3.64 -3.45
CA LEU A 118 -18.76 -3.99 -2.39
C LEU A 118 -17.31 -3.93 -2.87
N ASN A 119 -17.02 -4.51 -4.04
CA ASN A 119 -15.65 -4.51 -4.56
C ASN A 119 -15.17 -3.10 -4.88
N ARG A 120 -16.00 -2.30 -5.58
CA ARG A 120 -15.68 -0.90 -5.90
C ARG A 120 -15.30 -0.11 -4.66
N TRP A 121 -16.12 -0.14 -3.61
CA TRP A 121 -15.83 0.57 -2.36
C TRP A 121 -14.52 0.12 -1.71
N ARG A 122 -14.21 -1.17 -1.77
CA ARG A 122 -12.95 -1.68 -1.22
C ARG A 122 -11.76 -1.22 -2.06
N ASP A 123 -11.92 -1.14 -3.37
CA ASP A 123 -10.89 -0.67 -4.30
C ASP A 123 -10.68 0.84 -4.14
N ASP A 124 -11.75 1.63 -4.01
CA ASP A 124 -11.70 3.08 -3.75
C ASP A 124 -10.87 3.39 -2.49
N LEU A 125 -11.05 2.63 -1.41
CA LEU A 125 -10.27 2.81 -0.17
C LEU A 125 -8.80 2.42 -0.35
N ARG A 126 -8.50 1.39 -1.15
CA ARG A 126 -7.11 0.98 -1.42
C ARG A 126 -6.39 2.00 -2.26
N GLU A 127 -7.04 2.51 -3.30
CA GLU A 127 -6.47 3.53 -4.19
C GLU A 127 -6.15 4.80 -3.42
N GLN A 128 -7.11 5.34 -2.66
CA GLN A 128 -6.89 6.50 -1.80
C GLN A 128 -5.79 6.27 -0.75
N ALA A 129 -5.70 5.06 -0.17
CA ALA A 129 -4.64 4.75 0.77
C ALA A 129 -3.26 4.71 0.09
N LEU A 130 -3.18 4.21 -1.14
CA LEU A 130 -1.93 4.21 -1.92
C LEU A 130 -1.52 5.62 -2.35
N GLU A 131 -2.47 6.51 -2.62
CA GLU A 131 -2.21 7.93 -2.86
C GLU A 131 -1.62 8.59 -1.61
N LEU A 132 -2.32 8.50 -0.47
CA LEU A 132 -1.83 9.01 0.82
C LEU A 132 -0.43 8.46 1.15
N PHE A 133 -0.22 7.17 0.92
CA PHE A 133 1.09 6.54 1.15
C PHE A 133 2.19 7.16 0.28
N ARG A 134 1.95 7.30 -1.04
CA ARG A 134 2.89 7.94 -1.98
C ARG A 134 3.24 9.36 -1.55
N ASP A 135 2.28 10.07 -0.98
CA ASP A 135 2.42 11.45 -0.48
C ASP A 135 3.11 11.54 0.89
N GLY A 136 3.48 10.41 1.50
CA GLY A 136 4.16 10.36 2.79
C GLY A 136 3.24 10.25 4.01
N GLU A 137 1.92 10.11 3.80
CA GLU A 137 0.92 10.02 4.86
C GLU A 137 0.63 8.56 5.27
N LEU A 138 1.64 7.86 5.80
CA LEU A 138 1.52 6.44 6.19
C LEU A 138 0.36 6.19 7.16
N GLU A 139 0.26 6.99 8.23
CA GLU A 139 -0.75 6.79 9.27
C GLU A 139 -2.16 6.99 8.73
N SER A 140 -2.37 8.03 7.90
CA SER A 140 -3.64 8.28 7.21
C SER A 140 -4.01 7.11 6.29
N ALA A 141 -3.04 6.59 5.52
CA ALA A 141 -3.23 5.45 4.62
C ALA A 141 -3.65 4.19 5.37
N ILE A 142 -2.96 3.86 6.48
CA ILE A 142 -3.28 2.68 7.31
C ILE A 142 -4.66 2.85 7.96
N ALA A 143 -4.97 4.04 8.49
CA ALA A 143 -6.28 4.32 9.09
C ALA A 143 -7.42 4.13 8.09
N LEU A 144 -7.22 4.55 6.82
CA LEU A 144 -8.21 4.38 5.75
C LEU A 144 -8.45 2.90 5.40
N LEU A 145 -7.43 2.05 5.54
CA LEU A 145 -7.51 0.61 5.28
C LEU A 145 -8.12 -0.19 6.43
N ALA A 146 -8.15 0.35 7.66
CA ALA A 146 -8.64 -0.35 8.84
C ALA A 146 -10.03 -1.02 8.68
N PRO A 147 -11.02 -0.43 7.98
CA PRO A 147 -12.30 -1.09 7.69
C PRO A 147 -12.19 -2.39 6.89
N LEU A 148 -11.14 -2.55 6.06
CA LEU A 148 -10.93 -3.71 5.20
C LEU A 148 -10.29 -4.91 5.93
N ASP A 149 -9.66 -4.64 7.07
CA ASP A 149 -8.84 -5.61 7.80
C ASP A 149 -9.60 -6.30 8.95
N GLN A 150 -10.81 -5.86 9.26
CA GLN A 150 -11.60 -6.45 10.34
C GLN A 150 -11.99 -7.90 10.05
N GLY A 151 -11.76 -8.77 11.04
CA GLY A 151 -12.04 -10.21 10.94
C GLY A 151 -10.94 -11.04 10.26
N ARG A 152 -9.85 -10.41 9.80
CA ARG A 152 -8.64 -11.14 9.41
C ARG A 152 -7.73 -11.36 10.63
N PRO A 153 -6.89 -12.41 10.67
CA PRO A 153 -5.78 -12.51 11.63
C PRO A 153 -4.64 -11.55 11.27
N ALA A 154 -3.82 -11.16 12.24
CA ALA A 154 -2.60 -10.39 12.00
C ALA A 154 -1.58 -11.22 11.20
N GLY A 155 -0.72 -10.58 10.41
CA GLY A 155 0.27 -11.26 9.58
C GLY A 155 -0.30 -11.97 8.34
N SER A 156 -1.53 -11.65 7.95
CA SER A 156 -2.17 -12.23 6.75
C SER A 156 -1.74 -11.54 5.44
N GLY A 157 -0.60 -10.82 5.44
CA GLY A 157 -0.16 -10.00 4.32
C GLY A 157 -1.11 -8.84 4.03
N ARG A 158 -1.56 -8.13 5.07
CA ARG A 158 -2.50 -7.01 4.88
C ARG A 158 -1.79 -5.87 4.15
N LEU A 159 -2.54 -5.07 3.40
CA LEU A 159 -1.95 -3.95 2.67
C LEU A 159 -1.30 -2.97 3.66
N GLY A 160 -1.96 -2.61 4.76
CA GLY A 160 -1.38 -1.71 5.76
C GLY A 160 -0.06 -2.22 6.36
N GLU A 161 0.06 -3.54 6.61
CA GLU A 161 1.30 -4.15 7.09
C GLU A 161 2.43 -4.02 6.04
N GLN A 162 2.12 -4.24 4.76
CA GLN A 162 3.07 -4.07 3.67
C GLN A 162 3.52 -2.61 3.50
N LEU A 163 2.60 -1.64 3.62
CA LEU A 163 2.94 -0.22 3.59
C LEU A 163 3.89 0.14 4.74
N GLN A 164 3.60 -0.34 5.94
CA GLN A 164 4.46 -0.14 7.12
C GLN A 164 5.87 -0.72 6.91
N GLU A 165 5.98 -1.90 6.32
CA GLU A 165 7.26 -2.54 6.04
C GLU A 165 8.10 -1.72 5.05
N VAL A 166 7.51 -1.32 3.92
CA VAL A 166 8.18 -0.47 2.91
C VAL A 166 8.62 0.86 3.54
N TRP A 167 7.76 1.49 4.33
CA TRP A 167 8.09 2.73 5.03
C TRP A 167 9.27 2.57 5.98
N ASN A 168 9.24 1.53 6.82
CA ASN A 168 10.30 1.25 7.78
C ASN A 168 11.63 0.95 7.09
N ARG A 169 11.63 0.21 5.98
CA ARG A 169 12.83 -0.05 5.18
C ARG A 169 13.43 1.25 4.66
N ASN A 170 12.62 2.12 4.04
CA ASN A 170 13.10 3.40 3.50
C ASN A 170 13.63 4.32 4.61
N ARG A 171 12.97 4.37 5.76
CA ARG A 171 13.46 5.13 6.92
C ARG A 171 14.84 4.66 7.34
N LEU A 172 15.04 3.34 7.50
CA LEU A 172 16.33 2.78 7.91
C LEU A 172 17.44 3.04 6.88
N GLU A 173 17.12 2.96 5.59
CA GLU A 173 18.07 3.34 4.52
C GLU A 173 18.39 4.83 4.56
N ASN A 174 17.41 5.70 4.83
CA ASN A 174 17.67 7.14 4.98
C ASN A 174 18.56 7.43 6.21
N ASP A 175 18.31 6.79 7.35
CA ASP A 175 19.14 6.94 8.55
C ASP A 175 20.60 6.51 8.26
N ARG A 176 20.77 5.43 7.48
CA ARG A 176 22.09 4.96 7.05
C ARG A 176 22.75 5.93 6.07
N LEU A 177 22.00 6.44 5.10
CA LEU A 177 22.45 7.45 4.13
C LEU A 177 23.04 8.67 4.85
N GLU A 178 22.33 9.20 5.85
CA GLU A 178 22.78 10.36 6.63
C GLU A 178 24.11 10.10 7.35
N GLN A 179 24.28 8.92 7.95
CA GLN A 179 25.54 8.51 8.58
C GLN A 179 26.68 8.40 7.57
N LEU A 180 26.45 7.75 6.43
CA LEU A 180 27.46 7.58 5.38
C LEU A 180 27.89 8.92 4.78
N MET A 181 26.96 9.88 4.66
CA MET A 181 27.29 11.25 4.25
C MET A 181 28.13 11.98 5.29
N ALA A 182 27.81 11.84 6.58
CA ALA A 182 28.61 12.43 7.66
C ALA A 182 30.04 11.90 7.68
N ASP A 183 30.20 10.59 7.42
CA ASP A 183 31.50 9.92 7.32
C ASP A 183 32.20 10.12 5.96
N GLN A 184 31.59 10.88 5.04
CA GLN A 184 32.10 11.13 3.69
C GLN A 184 32.34 9.85 2.86
N ARG A 185 31.60 8.79 3.16
CA ARG A 185 31.64 7.50 2.43
C ARG A 185 30.77 7.57 1.18
N TRP A 186 31.15 8.45 0.24
CA TRP A 186 30.26 8.90 -0.84
C TRP A 186 29.71 7.80 -1.75
N TRP A 187 30.52 6.79 -2.08
CA TRP A 187 30.05 5.67 -2.92
C TRP A 187 29.01 4.79 -2.24
N GLU A 188 29.16 4.57 -0.93
CA GLU A 188 28.19 3.81 -0.14
C GLU A 188 26.94 4.63 0.15
N ALA A 189 27.11 5.93 0.39
CA ALA A 189 25.99 6.87 0.48
C ALA A 189 25.16 6.83 -0.81
N LEU A 190 25.81 6.81 -1.98
CA LEU A 190 25.11 6.66 -3.26
C LEU A 190 24.36 5.32 -3.38
N ASP A 191 24.95 4.21 -2.93
CA ASP A 191 24.26 2.91 -2.91
C ASP A 191 23.01 2.95 -2.02
N SER A 192 23.12 3.48 -0.80
CA SER A 192 21.98 3.59 0.13
C SER A 192 20.90 4.54 -0.42
N LEU A 193 21.29 5.67 -1.01
CA LEU A 193 20.38 6.58 -1.70
C LEU A 193 19.59 5.86 -2.82
N ASN A 194 20.25 5.00 -3.59
CA ASN A 194 19.62 4.26 -4.68
C ASN A 194 18.70 3.12 -4.20
N ARG A 195 18.81 2.71 -2.93
CA ARG A 195 17.90 1.73 -2.30
C ARG A 195 16.59 2.35 -1.82
N LEU A 196 16.50 3.68 -1.74
CA LEU A 196 15.23 4.36 -1.48
C LEU A 196 14.28 4.15 -2.65
N ASP A 197 13.21 3.40 -2.42
CA ASP A 197 12.25 2.97 -3.46
C ASP A 197 10.85 3.57 -3.26
N HIS A 198 10.70 4.45 -2.27
CA HIS A 198 9.46 5.18 -2.02
C HIS A 198 9.52 6.63 -2.56
N PRO A 199 8.52 7.11 -3.32
CA PRO A 199 8.55 8.43 -3.96
C PRO A 199 8.80 9.59 -2.98
N TRP A 200 8.07 9.63 -1.87
CA TRP A 200 8.26 10.67 -0.84
C TRP A 200 9.68 10.65 -0.25
N TRP A 201 10.27 9.48 -0.02
CA TRP A 201 11.63 9.37 0.53
C TRP A 201 12.69 9.80 -0.49
N GLN A 202 12.46 9.49 -1.77
CA GLN A 202 13.33 9.98 -2.86
C GLN A 202 13.30 11.50 -2.97
N ASP A 203 12.13 12.11 -2.80
CA ASP A 203 11.98 13.57 -2.81
C ASP A 203 12.70 14.23 -1.60
N GLN A 204 12.50 13.69 -0.40
CA GLN A 204 13.21 14.14 0.81
C GLN A 204 14.74 14.04 0.65
N ALA A 205 15.24 12.99 0.01
CA ALA A 205 16.66 12.78 -0.22
C ALA A 205 17.24 13.56 -1.42
N SER A 206 16.45 14.42 -2.08
CA SER A 206 16.91 15.20 -3.25
C SER A 206 18.08 16.15 -2.95
N GLY A 207 18.14 16.68 -1.72
CA GLY A 207 19.30 17.44 -1.23
C GLY A 207 20.54 16.56 -1.14
N SER A 208 20.42 15.44 -0.42
CA SER A 208 21.47 14.44 -0.26
C SER A 208 22.02 13.94 -1.59
N ARG A 209 21.16 13.67 -2.57
CA ARG A 209 21.53 13.28 -3.93
C ARG A 209 22.51 14.27 -4.57
N ARG A 210 22.19 15.57 -4.56
CA ARG A 210 23.04 16.61 -5.14
C ARG A 210 24.39 16.71 -4.44
N THR A 211 24.40 16.62 -3.10
CA THR A 211 25.64 16.65 -2.31
C THR A 211 26.55 15.47 -2.65
N ILE A 212 25.99 14.25 -2.71
CA ILE A 212 26.74 13.03 -3.00
C ILE A 212 27.30 13.05 -4.43
N GLU A 213 26.47 13.42 -5.41
CA GLU A 213 26.89 13.52 -6.81
C GLU A 213 28.01 14.56 -6.99
N SER A 214 27.90 15.72 -6.32
CA SER A 214 28.95 16.75 -6.34
C SER A 214 30.26 16.26 -5.71
N ALA A 215 30.19 15.57 -4.57
CA ALA A 215 31.37 15.06 -3.88
C ALA A 215 32.09 13.98 -4.71
N ILE A 216 31.32 13.07 -5.32
CA ILE A 216 31.84 12.04 -6.22
C ILE A 216 32.52 12.66 -7.45
N ASN A 217 31.91 13.68 -8.06
CA ASN A 217 32.50 14.37 -9.21
C ASN A 217 33.81 15.08 -8.84
N ALA A 218 33.86 15.73 -7.66
CA ALA A 218 35.09 16.34 -7.17
C ALA A 218 36.22 15.31 -6.97
N LEU A 219 35.90 14.14 -6.41
CA LEU A 219 36.87 13.05 -6.26
C LEU A 219 37.38 12.53 -7.60
N ARG A 220 36.49 12.30 -8.56
CA ARG A 220 36.87 11.88 -9.93
C ARG A 220 37.78 12.91 -10.59
N SER A 221 37.42 14.19 -10.52
CA SER A 221 38.25 15.26 -11.10
C SER A 221 39.64 15.27 -10.45
N THR A 222 39.73 15.10 -9.13
CA THR A 222 41.03 15.06 -8.43
C THR A 222 41.86 13.84 -8.86
N GLN A 223 41.20 12.69 -9.06
CA GLN A 223 41.85 11.45 -9.48
C GLN A 223 42.34 11.51 -10.94
N GLU A 224 41.55 12.08 -11.86
CA GLU A 224 41.97 12.32 -13.25
C GLU A 224 43.18 13.28 -13.31
N HIS A 225 43.20 14.34 -12.51
CA HIS A 225 44.36 15.24 -12.43
C HIS A 225 45.61 14.58 -11.82
N GLN A 226 45.44 13.58 -10.95
CA GLN A 226 46.55 12.80 -10.40
C GLN A 226 47.05 11.69 -11.34
N GLN A 227 46.15 11.13 -12.17
CA GLN A 227 46.49 10.12 -13.17
C GLN A 227 47.08 10.74 -14.44
N HIS A 228 46.75 11.99 -14.75
CA HIS A 228 47.44 12.79 -15.77
C HIS A 228 48.62 13.57 -15.15
N GLY A 229 49.65 12.86 -14.72
CA GLY A 229 51.06 13.32 -14.73
C GLY A 229 51.44 14.61 -14.00
N ALA A 230 50.61 15.21 -13.15
CA ALA A 230 50.91 16.51 -12.55
C ALA A 230 51.83 16.46 -11.31
N SER A 231 52.18 15.27 -10.82
CA SER A 231 52.90 15.12 -9.53
C SER A 231 54.39 14.82 -9.66
N ASN A 232 54.91 14.56 -10.86
CA ASN A 232 56.35 14.48 -11.09
C ASN A 232 56.83 15.75 -11.82
N PRO A 233 57.66 16.62 -11.20
CA PRO A 233 58.14 17.86 -11.83
C PRO A 233 58.91 17.62 -13.14
N ASP A 234 59.35 16.38 -13.37
CA ASP A 234 60.07 15.97 -14.57
C ASP A 234 59.15 15.50 -15.71
N VAL A 235 57.83 15.41 -15.51
CA VAL A 235 56.89 15.08 -16.59
C VAL A 235 56.48 16.35 -17.34
N ILE A 236 56.63 16.35 -18.66
CA ILE A 236 56.10 17.38 -19.56
C ILE A 236 54.67 16.95 -19.92
N ALA A 237 53.66 17.63 -19.37
CA ALA A 237 52.24 17.27 -19.54
C ALA A 237 51.33 18.51 -19.60
N GLY A 238 50.05 18.27 -19.87
CA GLY A 238 49.01 19.29 -19.93
C GLY A 238 49.11 20.15 -21.19
N ALA A 239 48.67 21.41 -21.08
CA ALA A 239 48.42 22.28 -22.23
C ALA A 239 49.62 22.50 -23.17
N GLU A 240 50.85 22.46 -22.66
CA GLU A 240 52.07 22.64 -23.46
C GLU A 240 52.32 21.45 -24.41
N LEU A 241 52.20 20.22 -23.91
CA LEU A 241 52.33 19.02 -24.72
C LEU A 241 51.12 18.85 -25.65
N ASP A 242 49.91 19.12 -25.16
CA ASP A 242 48.67 18.96 -25.92
C ASP A 242 48.63 19.86 -27.16
N GLU A 243 49.09 21.10 -27.04
CA GLU A 243 49.15 22.03 -28.18
C GLU A 243 50.17 21.58 -29.22
N ALA A 244 51.38 21.19 -28.78
CA ALA A 244 52.41 20.69 -29.67
C ALA A 244 51.96 19.45 -30.46
N VAL A 245 51.28 18.50 -29.80
CA VAL A 245 50.72 17.31 -30.45
C VAL A 245 49.61 17.69 -31.43
N ARG A 246 48.71 18.60 -31.05
CA ARG A 246 47.61 19.06 -31.90
C ARG A 246 48.09 19.68 -33.20
N ASP A 247 49.11 20.53 -33.16
CA ASP A 247 49.70 21.16 -34.35
C ASP A 247 50.22 20.12 -35.36
N ARG A 248 50.78 19.01 -34.86
CA ARG A 248 51.27 17.90 -35.69
C ARG A 248 50.14 17.03 -36.24
N LEU A 249 49.12 16.75 -35.44
CA LEU A 249 47.93 16.03 -35.90
C LEU A 249 47.19 16.77 -37.01
N VAL A 250 47.05 18.09 -36.91
CA VAL A 250 46.45 18.93 -37.96
C VAL A 250 47.27 18.88 -39.26
N SER A 251 48.57 18.65 -39.15
CA SER A 251 49.47 18.49 -40.29
C SER A 251 49.41 17.08 -40.92
N GLY A 252 48.54 16.19 -40.42
CA GLY A 252 48.32 14.85 -40.96
C GLY A 252 49.31 13.79 -40.47
N MET A 253 50.07 14.08 -39.41
CA MET A 253 51.01 13.13 -38.79
C MET A 253 50.26 12.03 -38.03
N ASP A 254 50.82 10.82 -37.99
CA ASP A 254 50.29 9.73 -37.18
C ASP A 254 50.25 10.12 -35.70
N PRO A 255 49.21 9.75 -34.92
CA PRO A 255 49.11 10.17 -33.53
C PRO A 255 50.28 9.78 -32.63
N TRP A 256 50.88 8.60 -32.86
CA TRP A 256 52.01 8.14 -32.07
C TRP A 256 53.31 8.87 -32.45
N GLU A 257 53.49 9.13 -33.74
CA GLU A 257 54.61 9.94 -34.24
C GLU A 257 54.49 11.40 -33.78
N ALA A 258 53.29 11.98 -33.83
CA ALA A 258 52.99 13.31 -33.33
C ALA A 258 53.30 13.46 -31.84
N PHE A 259 52.97 12.46 -31.03
CA PHE A 259 53.30 12.43 -29.61
C PHE A 259 54.81 12.37 -29.36
N GLN A 260 55.52 11.45 -29.99
CA GLN A 260 56.98 11.31 -29.83
C GLN A 260 57.76 12.55 -30.28
N GLU A 261 57.41 13.10 -31.44
CA GLU A 261 58.08 14.30 -31.95
C GLU A 261 57.79 15.52 -31.07
N SER A 262 56.54 15.69 -30.64
CA SER A 262 56.17 16.81 -29.76
C SER A 262 56.90 16.72 -28.43
N CYS A 263 56.99 15.52 -27.84
CA CYS A 263 57.77 15.29 -26.63
C CYS A 263 59.26 15.64 -26.81
N SER A 264 59.87 15.18 -27.89
CA SER A 264 61.28 15.48 -28.21
C SER A 264 61.53 16.98 -28.41
N ASN A 265 60.62 17.67 -29.12
CA ASN A 265 60.72 19.11 -29.37
C ASN A 265 60.62 19.96 -28.11
N LEU A 266 59.87 19.48 -27.10
CA LEU A 266 59.76 20.11 -25.80
C LEU A 266 60.93 19.76 -24.86
N GLY A 267 61.97 19.09 -25.38
CA GLY A 267 63.17 18.72 -24.62
C GLY A 267 62.99 17.47 -23.75
N GLY A 268 61.94 16.69 -24.03
CA GLY A 268 61.66 15.43 -23.34
C GLY A 268 62.12 14.18 -24.09
N ALA A 269 61.92 13.04 -23.44
CA ALA A 269 61.99 11.70 -24.02
C ALA A 269 60.74 10.93 -23.63
N VAL A 270 60.23 10.11 -24.54
CA VAL A 270 59.08 9.24 -24.25
C VAL A 270 59.57 8.06 -23.41
N GLU A 271 58.92 7.84 -22.27
CA GLU A 271 59.09 6.65 -21.45
C GLU A 271 57.78 5.85 -21.48
N GLU A 272 57.88 4.56 -21.77
CA GLU A 272 56.76 3.63 -21.73
C GLU A 272 56.67 3.00 -20.34
N ASP A 273 55.55 3.18 -19.65
CA ASP A 273 55.27 2.53 -18.38
C ASP A 273 53.97 1.72 -18.51
N GLY A 274 54.14 0.45 -18.88
CA GLY A 274 53.03 -0.49 -19.09
C GLY A 274 52.15 -0.09 -20.28
N PRO A 275 50.81 0.06 -20.11
CA PRO A 275 49.92 0.48 -21.19
C PRO A 275 49.95 2.00 -21.47
N GLU A 276 50.73 2.77 -20.71
CA GLU A 276 50.79 4.24 -20.82
C GLU A 276 52.17 4.71 -21.31
N SER A 277 52.20 5.89 -21.95
CA SER A 277 53.43 6.52 -22.43
C SER A 277 53.49 7.96 -21.94
N PHE A 278 54.62 8.34 -21.35
CA PHE A 278 54.83 9.64 -20.73
C PHE A 278 55.93 10.41 -21.44
N CYS A 279 55.83 11.74 -21.47
CA CYS A 279 56.93 12.60 -21.89
C CYS A 279 57.71 13.10 -20.67
N LEU A 280 58.96 12.71 -20.52
CA LEU A 280 59.82 13.09 -19.39
C LEU A 280 60.91 14.06 -19.84
N ARG A 281 61.09 15.16 -19.11
CA ARG A 281 62.14 16.14 -19.33
C ARG A 281 63.51 15.47 -19.16
N ARG A 282 64.41 15.66 -20.13
CA ARG A 282 65.78 15.17 -20.00
C ARG A 282 66.51 15.93 -18.88
N PRO A 283 67.24 15.25 -17.98
CA PRO A 283 68.15 15.94 -17.07
C PRO A 283 69.20 16.66 -17.93
N ALA A 284 69.51 17.91 -17.58
CA ALA A 284 70.56 18.65 -18.26
C ALA A 284 71.88 17.89 -18.09
N GLU A 285 72.44 17.36 -19.19
CA GLU A 285 73.81 16.88 -19.18
C GLU A 285 74.72 18.06 -18.83
N GLY A 286 75.24 18.05 -17.60
CA GLY A 286 76.26 19.01 -17.17
C GLY A 286 77.54 18.82 -18.00
N PRO A 287 78.34 19.90 -18.14
CA PRO A 287 79.62 19.86 -18.88
C PRO A 287 80.64 18.90 -18.26
#